data_AF-A0A937TN57-F1
#
_entry.id   AF-A0A937TN57-F1
#
_cell.length_a   1.000
_cell.length_b   1.000
_cell.length_c   1.000
_cell.angle_alpha   90.00
_cell.angle_beta   90.00
_cell.angle_gamma   90.00
#
_symmetry.space_group_name_H-M   'P 1'
#
loop_
_entity.id
_entity.type
_entity.pdbx_description
1 polymer ?
#
loop_
_entity_poly.entity_id
_entity_poly.type
_entity_poly.pdbx_seq_one_letter_code
_entity_poly.pdbx_strand_id
1 'polypeptide(L)'
;MDGKKITVKHYLNKRAKPREYKKELFYPLYIQIIVDAKKAQIKSRINEHLEIYQSEIDQMTGKNKELDQLILTGYFTEKQMGNVYKNETFPLFHLLSDEIDVIKRIIVLQKPFNSKNFTLQHFSYEYEKHVTEITDILDNHIKDKYRIKLNEIFLETVDKKDERRTFNISNYFIHYVNWKNTFSNYYQVTYEAIPSELKYIENYLDPSLLDSIKAYMAYHSKVNLVKRHMEKKEHGKISTVSYLDWIIEIKGLLGKEFLKIFGKKKAELYVDSLDKILEIEIHKK
;
A
#
# COMPACT_ATOMS: atom_id res chain seq x y z
N MET A 1 -19.05 15.90 -15.92
CA MET A 1 -19.36 15.42 -14.55
C MET A 1 -20.46 16.34 -14.10
N ASP A 2 -21.70 15.99 -14.41
CA ASP A 2 -22.74 17.01 -14.51
C ASP A 2 -23.43 17.18 -13.15
N GLY A 3 -23.18 18.35 -12.53
CA GLY A 3 -24.09 19.02 -11.62
C GLY A 3 -24.03 18.69 -10.12
N LYS A 4 -23.49 17.54 -9.68
CA LYS A 4 -23.54 17.18 -8.24
C LYS A 4 -22.40 17.81 -7.44
N LYS A 5 -22.75 18.64 -6.46
CA LYS A 5 -21.78 19.22 -5.51
C LYS A 5 -21.38 18.17 -4.47
N ILE A 6 -20.12 17.76 -4.52
CA ILE A 6 -19.52 16.81 -3.57
C ILE A 6 -18.63 17.59 -2.61
N THR A 7 -18.91 17.47 -1.30
CA THR A 7 -18.08 18.06 -0.25
C THR A 7 -17.42 16.95 0.56
N VAL A 8 -16.10 17.00 0.72
CA VAL A 8 -15.33 16.09 1.57
C VAL A 8 -14.66 16.93 2.65
N LYS A 9 -14.82 16.56 3.93
CA LYS A 9 -14.21 17.28 5.05
C LYS A 9 -13.97 16.38 6.25
N HIS A 10 -12.98 16.69 7.07
CA HIS A 10 -12.83 16.05 8.39
C HIS A 10 -13.84 16.58 9.40
N TYR A 11 -14.15 15.76 10.39
CA TYR A 11 -14.89 16.15 11.57
C TYR A 11 -14.57 15.22 12.74
N LEU A 12 -14.83 15.69 13.96
CA LEU A 12 -14.68 14.90 15.18
C LEU A 12 -15.97 14.12 15.47
N ASN A 13 -15.86 12.80 15.59
CA ASN A 13 -17.03 11.97 15.83
C ASN A 13 -17.42 11.99 17.33
N LYS A 14 -18.27 12.96 17.69
CA LYS A 14 -18.82 13.12 19.04
C LYS A 14 -19.75 12.00 19.51
N ARG A 15 -20.14 11.08 18.62
CA ARG A 15 -20.94 9.89 18.98
C ARG A 15 -20.09 8.73 19.46
N ALA A 16 -18.80 8.72 19.11
CA ALA A 16 -17.86 7.72 19.58
C ALA A 16 -17.46 8.01 21.03
N LYS A 17 -17.02 6.97 21.76
CA LYS A 17 -16.54 7.10 23.14
C LYS A 17 -15.34 8.07 23.17
N PRO A 18 -15.44 9.21 23.89
CA PRO A 18 -14.33 10.14 23.99
C PRO A 18 -13.22 9.58 24.88
N ARG A 19 -12.02 10.14 24.71
CA ARG A 19 -10.92 10.00 25.66
C ARG A 19 -10.79 11.30 26.44
N GLU A 20 -10.63 11.23 27.75
CA GLU A 20 -10.47 12.40 28.59
C GLU A 20 -8.99 12.58 28.93
N TYR A 21 -8.50 13.81 28.77
CA TYR A 21 -7.15 14.19 29.17
C TYR A 21 -7.15 15.64 29.66
N LYS A 22 -6.65 15.88 30.88
CA LYS A 22 -6.64 17.20 31.52
C LYS A 22 -7.99 17.95 31.47
N LYS A 23 -9.10 17.24 31.69
CA LYS A 23 -10.49 17.77 31.60
C LYS A 23 -10.93 18.22 30.21
N GLU A 24 -10.15 17.93 29.17
CA GLU A 24 -10.56 18.08 27.78
C GLU A 24 -11.00 16.74 27.20
N LEU A 25 -12.04 16.78 26.36
CA LEU A 25 -12.57 15.62 25.65
C LEU A 25 -11.98 15.52 24.25
N PHE A 26 -11.35 14.39 23.98
CA PHE A 26 -10.78 14.04 22.70
C PHE A 26 -11.68 13.05 21.98
N TYR A 27 -11.90 13.31 20.69
CA TYR A 27 -12.78 12.52 19.86
C TYR A 27 -12.02 11.97 18.65
N PRO A 28 -12.37 10.79 18.15
CA PRO A 28 -11.71 10.22 16.98
C PRO A 28 -12.07 11.02 15.73
N LEU A 29 -11.08 11.20 14.87
CA LEU A 29 -11.23 11.90 13.60
C LEU A 29 -11.91 11.02 12.55
N TYR A 30 -12.90 11.59 11.88
CA TYR A 30 -13.64 10.98 10.79
C TYR A 30 -13.68 11.93 9.60
N ILE A 31 -14.01 11.38 8.43
CA ILE A 31 -14.20 12.12 7.20
C ILE A 31 -15.67 12.02 6.83
N GLN A 32 -16.24 13.15 6.46
CA GLN A 32 -17.61 13.27 5.99
C GLN A 32 -17.62 13.60 4.51
N ILE A 33 -18.30 12.77 3.73
CA ILE A 33 -18.54 12.98 2.30
C ILE A 33 -20.02 13.33 2.14
N ILE A 34 -20.31 14.49 1.54
CA ILE A 34 -21.67 15.02 1.41
C ILE A 34 -21.98 15.17 -0.08
N VAL A 35 -23.03 14.49 -0.53
CA VAL A 35 -23.52 14.54 -1.93
C VAL A 35 -25.03 14.67 -1.90
N ASP A 36 -25.59 15.71 -2.51
CA ASP A 36 -27.05 15.96 -2.59
C ASP A 36 -27.75 15.79 -1.22
N ALA A 37 -27.19 16.42 -0.18
CA ALA A 37 -27.61 16.33 1.23
C ALA A 37 -27.49 14.95 1.90
N LYS A 38 -27.09 13.89 1.18
CA LYS A 38 -26.71 12.60 1.76
C LYS A 38 -25.31 12.69 2.36
N LYS A 39 -25.13 12.15 3.56
CA LYS A 39 -23.87 12.17 4.31
C LYS A 39 -23.34 10.76 4.45
N ALA A 40 -22.10 10.57 4.04
CA ALA A 40 -21.29 9.41 4.30
C ALA A 40 -20.21 9.74 5.32
N GLN A 41 -19.88 8.80 6.18
CA GLN A 41 -18.87 8.96 7.22
C GLN A 41 -17.93 7.76 7.18
N ILE A 42 -16.63 8.04 7.10
CA ILE A 42 -15.58 7.03 7.17
C ILE A 42 -14.59 7.44 8.25
N LYS A 43 -13.98 6.45 8.92
CA LYS A 43 -12.94 6.75 9.90
C LYS A 43 -11.70 7.27 9.15
N SER A 44 -11.09 8.35 9.65
CA SER A 44 -9.82 8.83 9.09
C SER A 44 -8.73 7.80 9.40
N ARG A 45 -7.79 7.64 8.47
CA ARG A 45 -6.61 6.78 8.57
C ARG A 45 -5.34 7.60 8.75
N ILE A 46 -5.45 8.91 9.03
CA ILE A 46 -4.31 9.79 9.25
C ILE A 46 -3.31 9.22 10.27
N ASN A 47 -3.79 8.48 11.28
CA ASN A 47 -2.97 7.83 12.29
C ASN A 47 -1.92 6.86 11.71
N GLU A 48 -2.17 6.25 10.54
CA GLU A 48 -1.23 5.35 9.85
C GLU A 48 -0.02 6.11 9.28
N HIS A 49 -0.12 7.44 9.17
CA HIS A 49 0.92 8.29 8.62
C HIS A 49 1.58 9.17 9.68
N LEU A 50 0.93 9.37 10.83
CA LEU A 50 1.45 10.23 11.91
C LEU A 50 2.68 9.65 12.61
N GLU A 51 2.88 8.34 12.60
CA GLU A 51 4.06 7.71 13.23
C GLU A 51 5.39 8.22 12.63
N ILE A 52 5.42 8.51 11.33
CA ILE A 52 6.61 9.03 10.64
C ILE A 52 6.97 10.44 11.14
N TYR A 53 5.98 11.19 11.63
CA TYR A 53 6.13 12.55 12.13
C TYR A 53 6.08 12.64 13.66
N GLN A 54 6.45 11.55 14.34
CA GLN A 54 6.45 11.52 15.80
C GLN A 54 7.29 12.65 16.41
N SER A 55 8.42 12.99 15.80
CA SER A 55 9.30 14.06 16.29
C SER A 55 8.62 15.44 16.26
N GLU A 56 7.86 15.74 15.22
CA GLU A 56 7.12 16.99 15.07
C GLU A 56 5.92 17.04 16.01
N ILE A 57 5.23 15.90 16.19
CA ILE A 57 4.13 15.78 17.15
C ILE A 57 4.64 16.00 18.57
N ASP A 58 5.74 15.35 18.95
CA ASP A 58 6.39 15.51 20.25
C ASP A 58 6.76 16.99 20.51
N GLN A 59 7.23 17.72 19.49
CA GLN A 59 7.51 19.16 19.64
C GLN A 59 6.23 19.97 19.85
N MET A 60 5.18 19.69 19.09
CA MET A 60 3.89 20.39 19.16
C MET A 60 3.18 20.20 20.52
N THR A 61 3.34 19.04 21.15
CA THR A 61 2.73 18.74 22.45
C THR A 61 3.57 19.18 23.65
N GLY A 62 4.80 19.67 23.41
CA GLY A 62 5.76 19.95 24.47
C GLY A 62 6.32 18.70 25.14
N LYS A 63 6.53 17.62 24.36
CA LYS A 63 7.04 16.30 24.77
C LYS A 63 6.14 15.58 25.76
N ASN A 64 4.83 15.72 25.57
CA ASN A 64 3.83 15.20 26.48
C ASN A 64 3.28 13.86 25.97
N LYS A 65 3.88 12.77 26.44
CA LYS A 65 3.64 11.42 25.93
C LYS A 65 2.17 10.99 25.87
N GLU A 66 1.36 11.36 26.85
CA GLU A 66 -0.08 11.02 26.84
C GLU A 66 -0.82 11.77 25.74
N LEU A 67 -0.47 13.05 25.54
CA LEU A 67 -1.05 13.85 24.46
C LEU A 67 -0.53 13.42 23.08
N ASP A 68 0.75 13.07 22.97
CA ASP A 68 1.34 12.49 21.75
C ASP A 68 0.57 11.25 21.34
N GLN A 69 0.35 10.33 22.28
CA GLN A 69 -0.38 9.10 22.01
C GLN A 69 -1.83 9.34 21.57
N LEU A 70 -2.50 10.37 22.12
CA LEU A 70 -3.85 10.74 21.65
C LEU A 70 -3.83 11.20 20.19
N ILE A 71 -2.90 12.09 19.83
CA ILE A 71 -2.78 12.63 18.48
C ILE A 71 -2.36 11.53 17.49
N LEU A 72 -1.33 10.74 17.83
CA LEU A 72 -0.84 9.62 17.03
C LEU A 72 -1.93 8.58 16.79
N THR A 73 -2.86 8.38 17.73
CA THR A 73 -4.00 7.46 17.56
C THR A 73 -5.23 8.10 16.90
N GLY A 74 -5.11 9.32 16.39
CA GLY A 74 -6.16 10.02 15.62
C GLY A 74 -7.26 10.65 16.47
N TYR A 75 -6.97 10.97 17.75
CA TYR A 75 -7.89 11.65 18.66
C TYR A 75 -7.51 13.12 18.83
N PHE A 76 -8.48 14.02 18.68
CA PHE A 76 -8.26 15.46 18.76
C PHE A 76 -9.38 16.17 19.53
N THR A 77 -9.09 17.36 20.02
CA THR A 77 -10.10 18.30 20.52
C THR A 77 -10.56 19.27 19.43
N GLU A 78 -11.73 19.90 19.61
CA GLU A 78 -12.22 20.91 18.66
C GLU A 78 -11.25 22.11 18.56
N LYS A 79 -10.67 22.51 19.69
CA LYS A 79 -9.68 23.59 19.74
C LYS A 79 -8.43 23.24 18.95
N GLN A 80 -7.93 22.01 19.10
CA GLN A 80 -6.78 21.53 18.33
C GLN A 80 -7.07 21.51 16.83
N MET A 81 -8.18 20.92 16.41
CA MET A 81 -8.56 20.90 14.98
C MET A 81 -8.73 22.31 14.41
N GLY A 82 -9.35 23.22 15.17
CA GLY A 82 -9.49 24.62 14.77
C GLY A 82 -8.13 25.31 14.59
N ASN A 83 -7.18 25.06 15.50
CA ASN A 83 -5.83 25.59 15.39
C ASN A 83 -5.06 25.00 14.21
N VAL A 84 -5.18 23.69 13.96
CA VAL A 84 -4.52 23.01 12.84
C VAL A 84 -4.92 23.64 11.50
N TYR A 85 -6.22 23.86 11.29
CA TYR A 85 -6.70 24.50 10.06
C TYR A 85 -6.40 25.99 9.99
N LYS A 86 -6.47 26.72 11.11
CA LYS A 86 -6.22 28.17 11.14
C LYS A 86 -4.75 28.52 10.91
N ASN A 87 -3.85 27.73 11.50
CA ASN A 87 -2.42 28.01 11.49
C ASN A 87 -1.65 27.11 10.51
N GLU A 88 -2.36 26.30 9.72
CA GLU A 88 -1.77 25.32 8.78
C GLU A 88 -0.66 24.49 9.43
N THR A 89 -0.94 23.94 10.62
CA THR A 89 0.09 23.31 11.47
C THR A 89 0.67 22.06 10.82
N PHE A 90 1.98 22.07 10.55
CA PHE A 90 2.73 20.91 10.07
C PHE A 90 2.91 19.86 11.18
N PRO A 91 2.79 18.55 10.90
CA PRO A 91 2.41 17.93 9.61
C PRO A 91 0.89 17.80 9.42
N LEU A 92 0.11 18.03 10.49
CA LEU A 92 -1.32 17.67 10.56
C LEU A 92 -2.14 18.27 9.42
N PHE A 93 -1.99 19.57 9.14
CA PHE A 93 -2.76 20.24 8.10
C PHE A 93 -2.53 19.64 6.71
N HIS A 94 -1.28 19.31 6.40
CA HIS A 94 -0.92 18.75 5.09
C HIS A 94 -1.47 17.33 4.94
N LEU A 95 -1.33 16.50 5.97
CA LEU A 95 -1.90 15.14 5.96
C LEU A 95 -3.42 15.13 5.86
N LEU A 96 -4.12 16.04 6.56
CA LEU A 96 -5.57 16.19 6.45
C LEU A 96 -5.98 16.64 5.05
N SER A 97 -5.29 17.63 4.49
CA SER A 97 -5.59 18.12 3.14
C SER A 97 -5.37 17.02 2.10
N ASP A 98 -4.30 16.26 2.26
CA ASP A 98 -3.96 15.15 1.37
C ASP A 98 -4.97 14.01 1.43
N GLU A 99 -5.41 13.62 2.64
CA GLU A 99 -6.43 12.58 2.81
C GLU A 99 -7.76 12.98 2.13
N ILE A 100 -8.13 14.27 2.19
CA ILE A 100 -9.29 14.79 1.44
C ILE A 100 -9.08 14.65 -0.08
N ASP A 101 -7.89 15.00 -0.57
CA ASP A 101 -7.60 14.97 -2.01
C ASP A 101 -7.52 13.55 -2.57
N VAL A 102 -6.98 12.59 -1.81
CA VAL A 102 -7.05 11.16 -2.12
C VAL A 102 -8.50 10.71 -2.28
N ILE A 103 -9.38 11.06 -1.36
CA ILE A 103 -10.81 10.71 -1.44
C ILE A 103 -11.47 11.34 -2.67
N LYS A 104 -11.18 12.60 -2.96
CA LYS A 104 -11.68 13.26 -4.19
C LYS A 104 -11.21 12.53 -5.44
N ARG A 105 -9.93 12.13 -5.52
CA ARG A 105 -9.37 11.35 -6.65
C ARG A 105 -10.11 10.03 -6.81
N ILE A 106 -10.37 9.30 -5.73
CA ILE A 106 -11.14 8.03 -5.75
C ILE A 106 -12.56 8.27 -6.26
N ILE A 107 -13.24 9.32 -5.78
CA ILE A 107 -14.58 9.69 -6.22
C ILE A 107 -14.61 10.01 -7.72
N VAL A 108 -13.60 10.72 -8.23
CA VAL A 108 -13.49 11.06 -9.65
C VAL A 108 -13.26 9.81 -10.50
N LEU A 109 -12.39 8.92 -10.04
CA LEU A 109 -12.02 7.68 -10.73
C LEU A 109 -13.22 6.72 -10.80
N GLN A 110 -13.79 6.37 -9.65
CA GLN A 110 -14.82 5.33 -9.53
C GLN A 110 -16.22 5.83 -9.89
N LYS A 111 -16.43 7.15 -9.87
CA LYS A 111 -17.76 7.79 -10.03
C LYS A 111 -18.85 7.07 -9.22
N PRO A 112 -18.62 6.82 -7.91
CA PRO A 112 -19.43 5.90 -7.12
C PRO A 112 -20.90 6.35 -7.04
N PHE A 113 -21.14 7.67 -7.10
CA PHE A 113 -22.46 8.30 -7.06
C PHE A 113 -23.27 8.22 -8.37
N ASN A 114 -22.68 7.65 -9.43
CA ASN A 114 -23.39 7.34 -10.68
C ASN A 114 -23.94 5.91 -10.68
N SER A 115 -23.46 5.05 -9.79
CA SER A 115 -23.97 3.69 -9.64
C SER A 115 -25.24 3.66 -8.78
N LYS A 116 -26.22 2.81 -9.13
CA LYS A 116 -27.44 2.63 -8.32
C LYS A 116 -27.16 1.97 -6.96
N ASN A 117 -25.98 1.38 -6.77
CA ASN A 117 -25.62 0.53 -5.64
C ASN A 117 -24.68 1.21 -4.63
N PHE A 118 -24.56 2.55 -4.66
CA PHE A 118 -23.70 3.25 -3.71
C PHE A 118 -24.16 3.04 -2.26
N THR A 119 -23.35 2.34 -1.47
CA THR A 119 -23.52 2.22 -0.02
C THR A 119 -22.29 2.75 0.72
N LEU A 120 -22.49 3.15 1.98
CA LEU A 120 -21.42 3.67 2.85
C LEU A 120 -20.33 2.63 3.10
N GLN A 121 -20.74 1.40 3.37
CA GLN A 121 -19.83 0.28 3.58
C GLN A 121 -19.00 0.02 2.33
N HIS A 122 -19.61 0.10 1.15
CA HIS A 122 -18.90 -0.04 -0.11
C HIS A 122 -17.83 1.04 -0.29
N PHE A 123 -18.13 2.32 -0.02
CA PHE A 123 -17.13 3.37 -0.18
C PHE A 123 -15.98 3.28 0.83
N SER A 124 -16.23 2.91 2.09
CA SER A 124 -15.16 2.70 3.07
C SER A 124 -14.18 1.62 2.62
N TYR A 125 -14.72 0.52 2.12
CA TYR A 125 -13.93 -0.60 1.60
C TYR A 125 -13.19 -0.22 0.31
N GLU A 126 -13.81 0.53 -0.59
CA GLU A 126 -13.13 1.08 -1.77
C GLU A 126 -12.02 2.06 -1.39
N TYR A 127 -12.23 2.92 -0.40
CA TYR A 127 -11.18 3.80 0.11
C TYR A 127 -9.98 3.01 0.63
N GLU A 128 -10.22 1.97 1.44
CA GLU A 128 -9.17 1.10 1.99
C GLU A 128 -8.33 0.44 0.89
N LYS A 129 -8.97 -0.11 -0.16
CA LYS A 129 -8.27 -0.68 -1.31
C LYS A 129 -7.31 0.31 -1.97
N HIS A 130 -7.81 1.51 -2.26
CA HIS A 130 -7.08 2.49 -3.07
C HIS A 130 -5.89 3.11 -2.33
N VAL A 131 -5.91 3.12 -0.99
CA VAL A 131 -4.77 3.59 -0.18
C VAL A 131 -3.80 2.49 0.24
N THR A 132 -4.06 1.23 -0.12
CA THR A 132 -3.17 0.12 0.25
C THR A 132 -1.84 0.21 -0.50
N GLU A 133 -0.74 -0.03 0.21
CA GLU A 133 0.62 -0.03 -0.34
C GLU A 133 0.84 -1.25 -1.25
N ILE A 134 1.32 -1.01 -2.48
CA ILE A 134 1.40 -2.05 -3.51
C ILE A 134 2.67 -2.92 -3.45
N THR A 135 3.78 -2.39 -2.93
CA THR A 135 5.06 -3.12 -2.80
C THR A 135 4.89 -4.34 -1.92
N ASP A 136 4.22 -4.19 -0.78
CA ASP A 136 3.98 -5.27 0.19
C ASP A 136 3.01 -6.30 -0.37
N ILE A 137 1.98 -5.88 -1.12
CA ILE A 137 1.07 -6.79 -1.83
C ILE A 137 1.88 -7.65 -2.82
N LEU A 138 2.70 -7.01 -3.65
CA LEU A 138 3.50 -7.69 -4.66
C LEU A 138 4.52 -8.64 -4.02
N ASP A 139 5.24 -8.20 -2.97
CA ASP A 139 6.22 -9.03 -2.26
C ASP A 139 5.58 -10.29 -1.68
N ASN A 140 4.48 -10.13 -0.94
CA ASN A 140 3.80 -11.23 -0.28
C ASN A 140 3.19 -12.21 -1.30
N HIS A 141 2.56 -11.70 -2.37
CA HIS A 141 1.99 -12.57 -3.41
C HIS A 141 3.05 -13.44 -4.09
N ILE A 142 4.18 -12.83 -4.49
CA ILE A 142 5.26 -13.57 -5.15
C ILE A 142 5.86 -14.60 -4.20
N LYS A 143 6.08 -14.21 -2.94
CA LYS A 143 6.61 -15.08 -1.88
C LYS A 143 5.72 -16.29 -1.65
N ASP A 144 4.42 -16.09 -1.52
CA ASP A 144 3.46 -17.17 -1.27
C ASP A 144 3.38 -18.12 -2.47
N LYS A 145 3.29 -17.59 -3.70
CA LYS A 145 3.29 -18.40 -4.92
C LYS A 145 4.56 -19.22 -5.08
N TYR A 146 5.71 -18.60 -4.83
CA TYR A 146 7.00 -19.27 -4.92
C TYR A 146 7.12 -20.39 -3.87
N ARG A 147 6.70 -20.14 -2.63
CA ARG A 147 6.71 -21.15 -1.56
C ARG A 147 5.78 -22.33 -1.85
N ILE A 148 4.58 -22.06 -2.36
CA ILE A 148 3.65 -23.11 -2.79
C ILE A 148 4.33 -23.98 -3.86
N LYS A 149 4.92 -23.35 -4.88
CA LYS A 149 5.59 -24.10 -5.95
C LYS A 149 6.83 -24.88 -5.47
N LEU A 150 7.62 -24.31 -4.56
CA LEU A 150 8.73 -25.03 -3.94
C LEU A 150 8.26 -26.28 -3.18
N ASN A 151 7.17 -26.16 -2.42
CA ASN A 151 6.60 -27.30 -1.69
C ASN A 151 6.07 -28.37 -2.65
N GLU A 152 5.44 -27.98 -3.76
CA GLU A 152 5.02 -28.92 -4.82
C GLU A 152 6.25 -29.68 -5.37
N ILE A 153 7.30 -28.96 -5.77
CA ILE A 153 8.56 -29.56 -6.26
C ILE A 153 9.16 -30.50 -5.21
N PHE A 154 9.18 -30.09 -3.94
CA PHE A 154 9.67 -30.92 -2.85
C PHE A 154 8.88 -32.23 -2.74
N LEU A 155 7.55 -32.15 -2.68
CA LEU A 155 6.69 -33.33 -2.57
C LEU A 155 6.83 -34.28 -3.76
N GLU A 156 6.95 -33.74 -4.98
CA GLU A 156 7.13 -34.53 -6.20
C GLU A 156 8.48 -35.25 -6.28
N THR A 157 9.50 -34.75 -5.55
CA THR A 157 10.89 -35.23 -5.63
C THR A 157 11.29 -36.13 -4.46
N VAL A 158 10.52 -36.16 -3.36
CA VAL A 158 10.85 -36.90 -2.11
C VAL A 158 11.18 -38.37 -2.36
N ASP A 159 10.36 -39.07 -3.15
CA ASP A 159 10.50 -40.52 -3.36
C ASP A 159 11.30 -40.90 -4.61
N LYS A 160 11.75 -39.91 -5.38
CA LYS A 160 12.44 -40.12 -6.66
C LYS A 160 13.95 -40.05 -6.48
N LYS A 161 14.59 -41.23 -6.43
CA LYS A 161 16.06 -41.34 -6.29
C LYS A 161 16.83 -40.59 -7.38
N ASP A 162 16.29 -40.51 -8.59
CA ASP A 162 16.91 -39.82 -9.72
C ASP A 162 16.81 -38.29 -9.63
N GLU A 163 15.91 -37.76 -8.79
CA GLU A 163 15.69 -36.32 -8.60
C GLU A 163 16.29 -35.80 -7.27
N ARG A 164 17.25 -36.54 -6.68
CA ARG A 164 17.87 -36.20 -5.39
C ARG A 164 18.47 -34.79 -5.36
N ARG A 165 18.97 -34.30 -6.49
CA ARG A 165 19.49 -32.92 -6.62
C ARG A 165 18.36 -31.89 -6.44
N THR A 166 17.24 -32.08 -7.12
CA THR A 166 16.06 -31.20 -7.02
C THR A 166 15.50 -31.19 -5.61
N PHE A 167 15.37 -32.38 -5.00
CA PHE A 167 14.96 -32.52 -3.61
C PHE A 167 15.87 -31.74 -2.65
N ASN A 168 17.19 -31.91 -2.75
CA ASN A 168 18.12 -31.22 -1.85
C ASN A 168 18.05 -29.69 -1.98
N ILE A 169 17.91 -29.18 -3.21
CA ILE A 169 17.85 -27.73 -3.46
C ILE A 169 16.51 -27.16 -3.00
N SER A 170 15.38 -27.82 -3.28
CA SER A 170 14.06 -27.37 -2.82
C SER A 170 13.96 -27.41 -1.29
N ASN A 171 14.46 -28.49 -0.66
CA ASN A 171 14.55 -28.63 0.80
C ASN A 171 15.37 -27.50 1.43
N TYR A 172 16.51 -27.13 0.81
CA TYR A 172 17.30 -25.98 1.25
C TYR A 172 16.48 -24.69 1.24
N PHE A 173 15.82 -24.38 0.11
CA PHE A 173 15.03 -23.15 -0.02
C PHE A 173 13.81 -23.11 0.91
N ILE A 174 13.19 -24.25 1.22
CA ILE A 174 12.04 -24.30 2.13
C ILE A 174 12.47 -24.03 3.57
N HIS A 175 13.53 -24.70 4.05
CA HIS A 175 13.84 -24.76 5.47
C HIS A 175 14.91 -23.79 5.95
N TYR A 176 15.83 -23.37 5.08
CA TYR A 176 16.97 -22.53 5.47
C TYR A 176 16.80 -21.07 5.06
N VAL A 177 15.85 -20.75 4.16
CA VAL A 177 15.53 -19.36 3.82
C VAL A 177 14.64 -18.74 4.90
N ASN A 178 15.05 -17.57 5.38
CA ASN A 178 14.21 -16.78 6.28
C ASN A 178 13.13 -16.02 5.48
N TRP A 179 11.96 -16.63 5.37
CA TRP A 179 10.80 -16.04 4.67
C TRP A 179 10.20 -14.79 5.32
N LYS A 180 10.71 -14.36 6.50
CA LYS A 180 10.35 -13.05 7.07
C LYS A 180 10.98 -11.88 6.30
N ASN A 181 12.06 -12.13 5.56
CA ASN A 181 12.68 -11.11 4.72
C ASN A 181 11.83 -10.85 3.47
N THR A 182 12.09 -9.73 2.78
CA THR A 182 11.47 -9.46 1.47
C THR A 182 11.93 -10.51 0.46
N PHE A 183 11.05 -10.86 -0.46
CA PHE A 183 11.36 -11.78 -1.56
C PHE A 183 12.52 -11.24 -2.41
N SER A 184 12.56 -9.92 -2.64
CA SER A 184 13.63 -9.26 -3.40
C SER A 184 15.02 -9.51 -2.80
N ASN A 185 15.13 -9.40 -1.47
CA ASN A 185 16.38 -9.64 -0.74
C ASN A 185 16.79 -11.11 -0.85
N TYR A 186 15.86 -12.03 -0.56
CA TYR A 186 16.10 -13.46 -0.75
C TYR A 186 16.63 -13.76 -2.16
N TYR A 187 15.94 -13.28 -3.19
CA TYR A 187 16.24 -13.61 -4.57
C TYR A 187 17.59 -13.05 -5.02
N GLN A 188 17.93 -11.81 -4.64
CA GLN A 188 19.24 -11.19 -4.92
C GLN A 188 20.38 -11.93 -4.23
N VAL A 189 20.29 -12.14 -2.92
CA VAL A 189 21.34 -12.80 -2.13
C VAL A 189 21.55 -14.24 -2.63
N THR A 190 20.47 -14.94 -2.96
CA THR A 190 20.56 -16.32 -3.47
C THR A 190 21.18 -16.34 -4.87
N TYR A 191 20.83 -15.40 -5.74
CA TYR A 191 21.44 -15.29 -7.06
C TYR A 191 22.94 -14.96 -6.98
N GLU A 192 23.38 -14.22 -5.97
CA GLU A 192 24.81 -13.91 -5.75
C GLU A 192 25.57 -15.10 -5.13
N ALA A 193 24.99 -15.77 -4.13
CA ALA A 193 25.67 -16.82 -3.37
C ALA A 193 25.64 -18.19 -4.07
N ILE A 194 24.50 -18.59 -4.61
CA ILE A 194 24.25 -19.91 -5.21
C ILE A 194 23.42 -19.82 -6.51
N PRO A 195 23.93 -19.10 -7.54
CA PRO A 195 23.21 -18.86 -8.79
C PRO A 195 22.83 -20.13 -9.54
N SER A 196 23.63 -21.19 -9.42
CA SER A 196 23.44 -22.42 -10.19
C SER A 196 22.23 -23.21 -9.68
N GLU A 197 22.04 -23.24 -8.37
CA GLU A 197 20.96 -23.88 -7.64
C GLU A 197 19.64 -23.13 -7.85
N LEU A 198 19.69 -21.79 -7.79
CA LEU A 198 18.52 -20.96 -8.09
C LEU A 198 18.05 -21.16 -9.53
N LYS A 199 18.95 -21.05 -10.52
CA LYS A 199 18.62 -21.31 -11.93
C LYS A 199 18.14 -22.73 -12.17
N TYR A 200 18.65 -23.70 -11.41
CA TYR A 200 18.21 -25.09 -11.52
C TYR A 200 16.75 -25.24 -11.07
N ILE A 201 16.37 -24.69 -9.92
CA ILE A 201 14.98 -24.69 -9.44
C ILE A 201 14.05 -23.87 -10.34
N GLU A 202 14.53 -22.76 -10.90
CA GLU A 202 13.75 -21.95 -11.84
C GLU A 202 13.22 -22.76 -13.04
N ASN A 203 13.94 -23.78 -13.49
CA ASN A 203 13.48 -24.64 -14.58
C ASN A 203 12.23 -25.47 -14.24
N TYR A 204 11.91 -25.61 -12.95
CA TYR A 204 10.72 -26.31 -12.45
C TYR A 204 9.56 -25.36 -12.13
N LEU A 205 9.78 -24.04 -12.24
CA LEU A 205 8.74 -23.05 -12.00
C LEU A 205 7.88 -22.86 -13.24
N ASP A 206 6.59 -22.59 -13.02
CA ASP A 206 5.68 -22.30 -14.12
C ASP A 206 6.12 -21.00 -14.83
N PRO A 207 6.04 -20.92 -16.18
CA PRO A 207 6.48 -19.74 -16.93
C PRO A 207 5.82 -18.44 -16.45
N SER A 208 4.54 -18.51 -16.07
CA SER A 208 3.81 -17.36 -15.52
C SER A 208 4.42 -16.86 -14.21
N LEU A 209 4.84 -17.76 -13.31
CA LEU A 209 5.46 -17.40 -12.03
C LEU A 209 6.84 -16.78 -12.26
N LEU A 210 7.62 -17.33 -13.20
CA LEU A 210 8.91 -16.75 -13.58
C LEU A 210 8.77 -15.33 -14.15
N ASP A 211 7.79 -15.09 -15.01
CA ASP A 211 7.53 -13.75 -15.54
C ASP A 211 7.08 -12.79 -14.43
N SER A 212 6.27 -13.26 -13.47
CA SER A 212 5.87 -12.46 -12.30
C SER A 212 7.04 -12.13 -11.36
N ILE A 213 7.92 -13.08 -11.10
CA ILE A 213 9.16 -12.86 -10.32
C ILE A 213 10.02 -11.82 -11.03
N LYS A 214 10.27 -11.96 -12.32
CA LYS A 214 11.10 -11.02 -13.09
C LYS A 214 10.47 -9.63 -13.14
N ALA A 215 9.15 -9.54 -13.32
CA ALA A 215 8.42 -8.28 -13.28
C ALA A 215 8.55 -7.60 -11.90
N TYR A 216 8.39 -8.36 -10.82
CA TYR A 216 8.57 -7.87 -9.45
C TYR A 216 10.00 -7.40 -9.18
N MET A 217 11.02 -8.16 -9.59
CA MET A 217 12.41 -7.76 -9.45
C MET A 217 12.72 -6.48 -10.24
N ALA A 218 12.18 -6.36 -11.46
CA ALA A 218 12.30 -5.14 -12.26
C ALA A 218 11.63 -3.94 -11.56
N TYR A 219 10.43 -4.13 -11.02
CA TYR A 219 9.73 -3.12 -10.22
C TYR A 219 10.55 -2.70 -9.00
N HIS A 220 11.02 -3.67 -8.20
CA HIS A 220 11.79 -3.43 -6.99
C HIS A 220 13.07 -2.63 -7.29
N SER A 221 13.75 -2.89 -8.41
CA SER A 221 14.92 -2.11 -8.84
C SER A 221 14.61 -0.62 -9.11
N LYS A 222 13.34 -0.27 -9.32
CA LYS A 222 12.84 1.09 -9.62
C LYS A 222 11.97 1.67 -8.51
N VAL A 223 11.68 0.94 -7.44
CA VAL A 223 10.76 1.40 -6.38
C VAL A 223 11.22 2.72 -5.75
N ASN A 224 12.53 2.91 -5.56
CA ASN A 224 13.08 4.16 -5.03
C ASN A 224 12.95 5.33 -6.00
N LEU A 225 12.96 5.07 -7.31
CA LEU A 225 12.67 6.10 -8.31
C LEU A 225 11.20 6.50 -8.23
N VAL A 226 10.30 5.52 -8.11
CA VAL A 226 8.86 5.76 -7.92
C VAL A 226 8.61 6.56 -6.65
N LYS A 227 9.17 6.14 -5.50
CA LYS A 227 9.06 6.85 -4.22
C LYS A 227 9.55 8.29 -4.34
N ARG A 228 10.75 8.51 -4.89
CA ARG A 228 11.28 9.87 -5.11
C ARG A 228 10.42 10.70 -6.06
N HIS A 229 9.82 10.09 -7.08
CA HIS A 229 8.92 10.79 -8.00
C HIS A 229 7.65 11.24 -7.28
N MET A 230 7.11 10.41 -6.38
CA MET A 230 5.99 10.78 -5.52
C MET A 230 6.39 11.87 -4.51
N GLU A 231 7.51 11.70 -3.81
CA GLU A 231 8.03 12.67 -2.82
C GLU A 231 8.33 14.05 -3.43
N LYS A 232 8.94 14.09 -4.63
CA LYS A 232 9.31 15.35 -5.31
C LYS A 232 8.11 16.17 -5.75
N LYS A 233 6.96 15.55 -5.98
CA LYS A 233 5.74 16.28 -6.32
C LYS A 233 5.12 16.92 -5.07
N GLU A 234 5.44 16.44 -3.87
CA GLU A 234 4.53 16.56 -2.73
C GLU A 234 5.26 16.51 -1.36
N HIS A 235 5.92 17.60 -0.95
CA HIS A 235 6.45 17.73 0.41
C HIS A 235 5.31 17.78 1.44
N GLY A 236 5.31 16.86 2.41
CA GLY A 236 4.32 16.83 3.51
C GLY A 236 3.06 15.99 3.28
N LYS A 237 3.01 15.18 2.23
CA LYS A 237 1.87 14.30 1.89
C LYS A 237 2.15 12.82 2.17
N ILE A 238 1.11 11.99 2.10
CA ILE A 238 1.19 10.54 2.33
C ILE A 238 2.15 9.91 1.29
N SER A 239 3.30 9.43 1.74
CA SER A 239 4.40 8.96 0.88
C SER A 239 4.31 7.49 0.46
N THR A 240 3.13 6.87 0.60
CA THR A 240 2.93 5.45 0.25
C THR A 240 2.74 5.29 -1.25
N VAL A 241 3.37 4.26 -1.82
CA VAL A 241 3.13 3.85 -3.21
C VAL A 241 1.79 3.11 -3.24
N SER A 242 0.70 3.86 -3.35
CA SER A 242 -0.65 3.31 -3.19
C SER A 242 -1.20 2.70 -4.50
N TYR A 243 -2.24 1.88 -4.38
CA TYR A 243 -2.93 1.36 -5.56
C TYR A 243 -3.62 2.46 -6.38
N LEU A 244 -4.10 3.53 -5.75
CA LEU A 244 -4.60 4.70 -6.46
C LEU A 244 -3.54 5.31 -7.37
N ASP A 245 -2.31 5.41 -6.89
CA ASP A 245 -1.18 5.94 -7.67
C ASP A 245 -0.73 4.95 -8.74
N TRP A 246 -0.86 3.65 -8.49
CA TRP A 246 -0.72 2.61 -9.53
C TRP A 246 -1.61 2.87 -10.74
N ILE A 247 -2.92 3.02 -10.49
CA ILE A 247 -3.92 3.23 -11.55
C ILE A 247 -3.66 4.54 -12.30
N ILE A 248 -3.31 5.61 -11.59
CA ILE A 248 -3.27 6.96 -12.16
C ILE A 248 -1.95 7.25 -12.88
N GLU A 249 -0.81 6.84 -12.33
CA GLU A 249 0.48 7.30 -12.86
C GLU A 249 1.58 6.24 -12.88
N ILE A 250 1.74 5.44 -11.81
CA ILE A 250 2.91 4.58 -11.63
C ILE A 250 2.97 3.51 -12.73
N LYS A 251 1.84 2.94 -13.14
CA LYS A 251 1.77 1.96 -14.24
C LYS A 251 2.39 2.53 -15.53
N GLY A 252 2.04 3.77 -15.88
CA GLY A 252 2.56 4.46 -17.06
C GLY A 252 4.02 4.86 -16.93
N LEU A 253 4.44 5.30 -15.73
CA LEU A 253 5.84 5.63 -15.44
C LEU A 253 6.75 4.40 -15.60
N LEU A 254 6.37 3.28 -14.98
CA LEU A 254 7.12 2.03 -15.06
C LEU A 254 7.12 1.47 -16.48
N GLY A 255 6.01 1.55 -17.21
CA GLY A 255 5.96 1.14 -18.61
C GLY A 255 7.02 1.86 -19.46
N LYS A 256 7.20 3.18 -19.28
CA LYS A 256 8.24 3.94 -19.98
C LYS A 256 9.65 3.53 -19.56
N GLU A 257 9.88 3.30 -18.27
CA GLU A 257 11.19 2.87 -17.77
C GLU A 257 11.53 1.45 -18.21
N PHE A 258 10.58 0.53 -18.18
CA PHE A 258 10.75 -0.84 -18.65
C PHE A 258 10.96 -0.89 -20.16
N LEU A 259 10.26 -0.04 -20.93
CA LEU A 259 10.44 0.06 -22.39
C LEU A 259 11.89 0.38 -22.76
N LYS A 260 12.53 1.29 -22.03
CA LYS A 260 13.94 1.68 -22.25
C LYS A 260 14.92 0.54 -22.01
N ILE A 261 14.61 -0.37 -21.08
CA ILE A 261 15.54 -1.41 -20.62
C ILE A 261 15.30 -2.76 -21.31
N PHE A 262 14.05 -3.18 -21.43
CA PHE A 262 13.68 -4.54 -21.84
C PHE A 262 13.03 -4.59 -23.24
N GLY A 263 12.75 -3.43 -23.84
CA GLY A 263 12.00 -3.33 -25.08
C GLY A 263 10.49 -3.54 -24.91
N LYS A 264 9.73 -3.26 -25.98
CA LYS A 264 8.27 -3.10 -25.93
C LYS A 264 7.54 -4.34 -25.37
N LYS A 265 7.78 -5.50 -25.97
CA LYS A 265 7.07 -6.74 -25.63
C LYS A 265 7.26 -7.16 -24.17
N LYS A 266 8.48 -7.04 -23.64
CA LYS A 266 8.77 -7.42 -22.24
C LYS A 266 8.30 -6.35 -21.24
N ALA A 267 8.35 -5.08 -21.62
CA ALA A 267 7.80 -4.01 -20.79
C ALA A 267 6.29 -4.17 -20.57
N GLU A 268 5.54 -4.41 -21.64
CA GLU A 268 4.08 -4.69 -21.59
C GLU A 268 3.80 -5.92 -20.71
N LEU A 269 4.50 -7.03 -20.95
CA LEU A 269 4.35 -8.26 -20.17
C LEU A 269 4.58 -8.04 -18.67
N TYR A 270 5.61 -7.29 -18.28
CA TYR A 270 5.92 -7.06 -16.87
C TYR A 270 4.91 -6.14 -16.21
N VAL A 271 4.51 -5.07 -16.88
CA VAL A 271 3.45 -4.19 -16.36
C VAL A 271 2.15 -4.96 -16.19
N ASP A 272 1.75 -5.74 -17.18
CA ASP A 272 0.52 -6.55 -17.13
C ASP A 272 0.59 -7.63 -16.05
N SER A 273 1.76 -8.23 -15.82
CA SER A 273 1.93 -9.22 -14.75
C SER A 273 1.76 -8.58 -13.37
N LEU A 274 2.32 -7.40 -13.14
CA LEU A 274 2.16 -6.69 -11.86
C LEU A 274 0.71 -6.24 -11.66
N ASP A 275 0.09 -5.73 -12.72
CA ASP A 275 -1.30 -5.28 -12.71
C ASP A 275 -2.25 -6.42 -12.33
N LYS A 276 -2.08 -7.60 -12.95
CA LYS A 276 -2.88 -8.80 -12.62
C LYS A 276 -2.73 -9.22 -11.16
N ILE A 277 -1.52 -9.17 -10.60
CA ILE A 277 -1.31 -9.51 -9.19
C ILE A 277 -2.09 -8.53 -8.30
N LEU A 278 -1.99 -7.23 -8.57
CA LEU A 278 -2.68 -6.20 -7.82
C LEU A 278 -4.20 -6.34 -7.95
N GLU A 279 -4.72 -6.56 -9.16
CA GLU A 279 -6.15 -6.81 -9.37
C GLU A 279 -6.64 -8.01 -8.56
N ILE A 280 -5.93 -9.14 -8.61
CA ILE A 280 -6.30 -10.35 -7.88
C ILE A 280 -6.30 -10.11 -6.37
N GLU A 281 -5.21 -9.57 -5.81
CA GLU A 281 -5.08 -9.44 -4.35
C GLU A 281 -5.98 -8.35 -3.76
N ILE A 282 -6.22 -7.27 -4.49
CA ILE A 282 -7.05 -6.15 -4.01
C ILE A 282 -8.54 -6.49 -4.09
N HIS A 283 -8.96 -7.35 -5.02
CA HIS A 283 -10.37 -7.76 -5.17
C HIS A 283 -10.72 -9.10 -4.50
N LYS A 284 -9.75 -9.79 -3.90
CA LYS A 284 -9.96 -11.01 -3.10
C LYS A 284 -10.56 -10.73 -1.71
N LYS A 285 -10.37 -9.53 -1.18
CA LYS A 285 -10.93 -9.09 0.12
C LYS A 285 -12.39 -8.69 -0.01
#